data_AF-A0A1H0BYQ1-F1
#
_entry.id   AF-A0A1H0BYQ1-F1
#
_cell.length_a   1.000
_cell.length_b   1.000
_cell.length_c   1.000
_cell.angle_alpha   90.00
_cell.angle_beta   90.00
_cell.angle_gamma   90.00
#
_symmetry.space_group_name_H-M   'P 1'
#
loop_
_entity.id
_entity.type
_entity.pdbx_description
1 polymer ?
#
loop_
_entity_poly.entity_id
_entity_poly.type
_entity_poly.pdbx_seq_one_letter_code
_entity_poly.pdbx_strand_id
1 'polypeptide(L)'
;MLVAVRSAVALYRLLDVLPVFAGDPRVHRHFTLVPGSEFDVDALAAVDAAGARTLPWDAARRRSFDLVLTASPKGALQLLRGERVLLPHGAGFGKTVPSEGSAAFASGLDPAYLDTGDGALALYALAHPDQVADLAARSPALADRARVTGDPTLERLLAARPLRDRYRAALGTGGRRLVVLTSTWGPESLLRRRPELARDLLAHLPCDEYQVALIVHPNERSRMGRYELRQHLAPALDAGLVLPGPYEEWAAVLVAADAAVCDHGSTALYFAAVGGDRPLVGAYDGGGELLPGSPVATLLEQVPHLRHPSDLRQALAAYRPGTAAAAARAAFAEQGRALSHLQRELYALLGLTPPPGPVEARPLPVPGPAPRTVAAFDVHAEVTGGAVRVTRVPGGLGPAGHHLAAEHGAAGERATRTAAVLYRRPQPAPAAPHASAWRADAWTAHVLDSYPAARVAAALLDAGRGLLRLRDGSLHTLRLAPHTHNGRLEYADPAAAVSALHAWHTLHGALPAGRLDCLLGEHAFRLTLEQPTAHDRAHPV
;
A
#
# COMPACT_ATOMS: atom_id res chain seq x y z
N MET A 1 -21.29 -21.13 16.33
CA MET A 1 -20.00 -21.27 15.60
C MET A 1 -18.83 -20.72 16.40
N LEU A 2 -17.65 -21.34 16.25
CA LEU A 2 -16.37 -20.88 16.76
C LEU A 2 -15.43 -20.49 15.61
N VAL A 3 -14.72 -19.38 15.74
CA VAL A 3 -13.64 -18.94 14.86
C VAL A 3 -12.33 -19.20 15.58
N ALA A 4 -11.53 -20.14 15.08
CA ALA A 4 -10.25 -20.52 15.65
C ALA A 4 -9.11 -19.75 14.96
N VAL A 5 -8.41 -18.93 15.73
CA VAL A 5 -7.43 -17.97 15.22
C VAL A 5 -6.04 -18.33 15.74
N ARG A 6 -5.06 -18.37 14.84
CA ARG A 6 -3.65 -18.65 15.20
C ARG A 6 -2.70 -17.48 14.92
N SER A 7 -3.07 -16.58 14.01
CA SER A 7 -2.30 -15.39 13.66
C SER A 7 -3.24 -14.29 13.18
N ALA A 8 -2.78 -13.05 13.14
CA ALA A 8 -3.53 -11.94 12.56
C ALA A 8 -3.89 -12.20 11.08
N VAL A 9 -2.98 -12.80 10.29
CA VAL A 9 -3.25 -13.15 8.87
C VAL A 9 -4.44 -14.10 8.75
N ALA A 10 -4.46 -15.15 9.58
CA ALA A 10 -5.52 -16.13 9.60
C ALA A 10 -6.85 -15.47 9.97
N LEU A 11 -6.87 -14.64 11.01
CA LEU A 11 -8.07 -13.87 11.36
C LEU A 11 -8.56 -13.03 10.18
N TYR A 12 -7.69 -12.28 9.52
CA TYR A 12 -8.10 -11.39 8.43
C TYR A 12 -8.76 -12.15 7.27
N ARG A 13 -8.29 -13.37 6.95
CA ARG A 13 -8.97 -14.21 5.96
C ARG A 13 -10.34 -14.67 6.43
N LEU A 14 -10.47 -15.04 7.71
CA LEU A 14 -11.76 -15.44 8.27
C LEU A 14 -12.75 -14.28 8.28
N LEU A 15 -12.29 -13.07 8.57
CA LEU A 15 -13.12 -11.85 8.53
C LEU A 15 -13.64 -11.54 7.11
N ASP A 16 -12.93 -11.95 6.06
CA ASP A 16 -13.45 -11.85 4.68
C ASP A 16 -14.57 -12.85 4.40
N VAL A 17 -14.65 -13.96 5.15
CA VAL A 17 -15.69 -15.00 5.02
C VAL A 17 -16.95 -14.67 5.83
N LEU A 18 -16.79 -14.12 7.03
CA LEU A 18 -17.92 -13.90 7.96
C LEU A 18 -19.14 -13.13 7.40
N PRO A 19 -19.03 -12.23 6.40
CA PRO A 19 -20.19 -11.62 5.76
C PRO A 19 -21.24 -12.60 5.23
N VAL A 20 -20.89 -13.86 4.92
CA VAL A 20 -21.87 -14.90 4.52
C VAL A 20 -23.00 -15.11 5.53
N PHE A 21 -22.75 -14.79 6.81
CA PHE A 21 -23.73 -14.91 7.87
C PHE A 21 -24.35 -13.57 8.32
N ALA A 22 -24.08 -12.47 7.62
CA ALA A 22 -24.56 -11.14 8.00
C ALA A 22 -26.10 -11.11 8.14
N GLY A 23 -26.59 -10.46 9.19
CA GLY A 23 -28.03 -10.32 9.44
C GLY A 23 -28.76 -11.55 9.97
N ASP A 24 -28.11 -12.73 10.05
CA ASP A 24 -28.76 -13.94 10.57
C ASP A 24 -28.60 -14.08 12.10
N PRO A 25 -29.68 -13.93 12.89
CA PRO A 25 -29.61 -14.01 14.35
C PRO A 25 -29.40 -15.44 14.87
N ARG A 26 -29.58 -16.48 14.03
CA ARG A 26 -29.40 -17.89 14.42
C ARG A 26 -27.92 -18.25 14.57
N VAL A 27 -27.02 -17.50 13.92
CA VAL A 27 -25.59 -17.79 13.88
C VAL A 27 -24.84 -16.90 14.87
N HIS A 28 -24.58 -17.42 16.07
CA HIS A 28 -23.72 -16.77 17.06
C HIS A 28 -22.24 -17.14 16.84
N ARG A 29 -21.35 -16.15 16.93
CA ARG A 29 -19.90 -16.32 16.72
C ARG A 29 -19.13 -16.05 18.01
N HIS A 30 -18.23 -16.97 18.32
CA HIS A 30 -17.18 -16.80 19.31
C HIS A 30 -15.83 -16.90 18.64
N PHE A 31 -14.81 -16.24 19.19
CA PHE A 31 -13.44 -16.30 18.68
C PHE A 31 -12.55 -16.90 19.75
N THR A 32 -11.65 -17.80 19.39
CA THR A 32 -10.63 -18.32 20.31
C THR A 32 -9.26 -18.25 19.67
N LEU A 33 -8.25 -17.99 20.49
CA LEU A 33 -6.87 -18.18 20.08
C LEU A 33 -6.49 -19.65 20.24
N VAL A 34 -5.83 -20.20 19.22
CA VAL A 34 -5.26 -21.54 19.23
C VAL A 34 -3.81 -21.41 19.75
N PRO A 35 -3.47 -22.00 20.91
CA PRO A 35 -2.14 -21.85 21.51
C PRO A 35 -0.98 -22.36 20.65
N GLY A 36 0.23 -21.89 20.96
CA GLY A 36 1.49 -22.38 20.39
C GLY A 36 1.91 -21.72 19.08
N SER A 37 1.43 -20.50 18.81
CA SER A 37 1.94 -19.67 17.72
C SER A 37 2.85 -18.58 18.27
N GLU A 38 3.95 -18.28 17.58
CA GLU A 38 4.78 -17.10 17.86
C GLU A 38 4.05 -15.77 17.60
N PHE A 39 2.85 -15.80 17.00
CA PHE A 39 2.06 -14.62 16.60
C PHE A 39 0.76 -14.48 17.43
N ASP A 40 0.67 -15.12 18.60
CA ASP A 40 -0.56 -15.19 19.39
C ASP A 40 -0.99 -13.85 20.00
N VAL A 41 -0.04 -13.03 20.46
CA VAL A 41 -0.31 -11.69 21.00
C VAL A 41 -0.93 -10.77 19.93
N ASP A 42 -0.34 -10.73 18.73
CA ASP A 42 -0.89 -9.94 17.63
C ASP A 42 -2.21 -10.49 17.11
N ALA A 43 -2.38 -11.82 17.16
CA ALA A 43 -3.68 -12.43 16.88
C ALA A 43 -4.74 -11.97 17.89
N LEU A 44 -4.40 -11.90 19.19
CA LEU A 44 -5.30 -11.39 20.23
C LEU A 44 -5.67 -9.93 19.96
N ALA A 45 -4.67 -9.09 19.70
CA ALA A 45 -4.88 -7.68 19.40
C ALA A 45 -5.76 -7.48 18.15
N ALA A 46 -5.60 -8.33 17.13
CA ALA A 46 -6.43 -8.29 15.93
C ALA A 46 -7.89 -8.73 16.19
N VAL A 47 -8.11 -9.72 17.07
CA VAL A 47 -9.46 -10.12 17.50
C VAL A 47 -10.13 -8.98 18.28
N ASP A 48 -9.40 -8.35 19.19
CA ASP A 48 -9.88 -7.21 19.98
C ASP A 48 -10.23 -6.01 19.08
N ALA A 49 -9.34 -5.66 18.13
CA ALA A 49 -9.59 -4.59 17.16
C ALA A 49 -10.81 -4.86 16.26
N ALA A 50 -11.16 -6.13 16.04
CA ALA A 50 -12.38 -6.50 15.32
C ALA A 50 -13.66 -6.40 16.18
N GLY A 51 -13.54 -6.07 17.48
CA GLY A 51 -14.66 -6.02 18.42
C GLY A 51 -15.28 -7.40 18.68
N ALA A 52 -14.51 -8.47 18.46
CA ALA A 52 -15.01 -9.83 18.51
C ALA A 52 -15.13 -10.36 19.94
N ARG A 53 -16.17 -11.18 20.18
CA ARG A 53 -16.37 -11.84 21.48
C ARG A 53 -15.40 -13.01 21.65
N THR A 54 -14.30 -12.75 22.35
CA THR A 54 -13.28 -13.76 22.67
C THR A 54 -13.78 -14.75 23.71
N LEU A 55 -13.53 -16.04 23.47
CA LEU A 55 -13.73 -17.15 24.38
C LEU A 55 -12.34 -17.73 24.71
N PRO A 56 -11.96 -17.86 25.99
CA PRO A 56 -10.69 -18.48 26.36
C PRO A 56 -10.57 -19.91 25.83
N TRP A 57 -9.38 -20.32 25.39
CA TRP A 57 -9.11 -21.63 24.80
C TRP A 57 -9.67 -22.79 25.65
N ASP A 58 -9.43 -22.76 26.96
CA ASP A 58 -9.90 -23.79 27.89
C ASP A 58 -11.42 -23.88 27.94
N ALA A 59 -12.12 -22.75 27.83
CA ALA A 59 -13.57 -22.74 27.76
C ALA A 59 -14.05 -23.22 26.38
N ALA A 60 -13.35 -22.90 25.29
CA ALA A 60 -13.68 -23.38 23.96
C ALA A 60 -13.60 -24.92 23.87
N ARG A 61 -12.55 -25.53 24.43
CA ARG A 61 -12.38 -27.01 24.46
C ARG A 61 -13.48 -27.76 25.20
N ARG A 62 -14.15 -27.10 26.15
CA ARG A 62 -15.23 -27.69 26.96
C ARG A 62 -16.62 -27.54 26.34
N ARG A 63 -16.75 -26.75 25.28
CA ARG A 63 -18.03 -26.51 24.59
C ARG A 63 -18.06 -27.25 23.26
N SER A 64 -19.27 -27.53 22.81
CA SER A 64 -19.53 -27.99 21.45
C SER A 64 -20.00 -26.82 20.61
N PHE A 65 -19.63 -26.81 19.33
CA PHE A 65 -20.05 -25.83 18.36
C PHE A 65 -20.53 -26.55 17.10
N ASP A 66 -21.54 -26.00 16.44
CA ASP A 66 -22.05 -26.57 15.18
C ASP A 66 -21.02 -26.46 14.05
N LEU A 67 -20.11 -25.49 14.15
CA LEU A 67 -19.07 -25.23 13.17
C LEU A 67 -17.83 -24.61 13.84
N VAL A 68 -16.64 -25.04 13.41
CA VAL A 68 -15.33 -24.48 13.79
C VAL A 68 -14.61 -24.00 12.53
N LEU A 69 -14.51 -22.69 12.35
CA LEU A 69 -13.90 -22.06 11.19
C LEU A 69 -12.44 -21.70 11.48
N THR A 70 -11.50 -22.09 10.62
CA THR A 70 -10.07 -21.75 10.75
C THR A 70 -9.43 -21.45 9.40
N ALA A 71 -8.43 -20.56 9.39
CA ALA A 71 -7.56 -20.31 8.23
C ALA A 71 -6.13 -20.84 8.45
N SER A 72 -5.92 -21.68 9.45
CA SER A 72 -4.64 -22.34 9.72
C SER A 72 -4.89 -23.80 10.03
N PRO A 73 -4.16 -24.74 9.41
CA PRO A 73 -4.24 -26.15 9.77
C PRO A 73 -3.42 -26.49 11.03
N LYS A 74 -2.60 -25.55 11.52
CA LYS A 74 -1.65 -25.79 12.62
C LYS A 74 -2.30 -25.66 13.99
N GLY A 75 -1.74 -26.39 14.95
CA GLY A 75 -2.15 -26.35 16.36
C GLY A 75 -3.09 -27.48 16.74
N ALA A 76 -3.46 -27.51 18.02
CA ALA A 76 -4.26 -28.59 18.59
C ALA A 76 -5.77 -28.44 18.28
N LEU A 77 -6.12 -28.26 17.01
CA LEU A 77 -7.50 -28.06 16.54
C LEU A 77 -8.42 -29.25 16.83
N GLN A 78 -7.85 -30.46 16.92
CA GLN A 78 -8.53 -31.70 17.33
C GLN A 78 -9.11 -31.66 18.75
N LEU A 79 -8.69 -30.69 19.57
CA LEU A 79 -9.24 -30.49 20.91
C LEU A 79 -10.56 -29.69 20.90
N LEU A 80 -10.95 -29.12 19.76
CA LEU A 80 -12.21 -28.40 19.59
C LEU A 80 -13.30 -29.36 19.10
N ARG A 81 -14.52 -29.20 19.61
CA ARG A 81 -15.67 -30.05 19.27
C ARG A 81 -16.61 -29.34 18.30
N GLY A 82 -16.67 -29.82 17.06
CA GLY A 82 -17.55 -29.32 16.01
C GLY A 82 -17.04 -29.66 14.60
N GLU A 83 -17.91 -29.51 13.60
CA GLU A 83 -17.56 -29.67 12.18
C GLU A 83 -16.52 -28.60 11.78
N ARG A 84 -15.35 -29.03 11.32
CA ARG A 84 -14.23 -28.12 11.03
C ARG A 84 -14.23 -27.69 9.57
N VAL A 85 -14.15 -26.38 9.36
CA VAL A 85 -13.96 -25.79 8.03
C VAL A 85 -12.60 -25.11 7.99
N LEU A 86 -11.77 -25.55 7.05
CA LEU A 86 -10.46 -24.98 6.79
C LEU A 86 -10.50 -24.11 5.54
N LEU A 87 -9.89 -22.93 5.63
CA LEU A 87 -9.57 -22.05 4.51
C LEU A 87 -8.05 -21.81 4.43
N PRO A 88 -7.52 -21.47 3.25
CA PRO A 88 -6.15 -20.97 3.12
C PRO A 88 -6.02 -19.60 3.80
N HIS A 89 -4.87 -19.33 4.46
CA HIS A 89 -4.54 -17.97 4.93
C HIS A 89 -3.84 -17.10 3.88
N GLY A 90 -3.65 -17.60 2.66
CA GLY A 90 -3.07 -16.87 1.53
C GLY A 90 -3.22 -17.64 0.22
N ALA A 91 -3.12 -16.93 -0.90
CA ALA A 91 -3.35 -17.50 -2.22
C ALA A 91 -2.13 -18.27 -2.79
N GLY A 92 -2.42 -19.31 -3.58
CA GLY A 92 -1.47 -19.95 -4.49
C GLY A 92 -0.45 -20.92 -3.85
N PHE A 93 -0.40 -21.06 -2.53
CA PHE A 93 0.44 -22.06 -1.84
C PHE A 93 1.92 -22.10 -2.30
N GLY A 94 2.50 -20.94 -2.59
CA GLY A 94 3.85 -20.86 -3.18
C GLY A 94 5.00 -20.84 -2.20
N LYS A 95 4.74 -20.93 -0.89
CA LYS A 95 5.76 -20.72 0.14
C LYS A 95 5.87 -21.90 1.11
N THR A 96 7.09 -22.37 1.32
CA THR A 96 7.48 -23.22 2.45
C THR A 96 8.19 -22.38 3.53
N VAL A 97 8.17 -22.86 4.77
CA VAL A 97 8.82 -22.20 5.90
C VAL A 97 9.85 -23.17 6.46
N PRO A 98 11.16 -22.84 6.42
CA PRO A 98 12.19 -23.69 6.99
C PRO A 98 11.89 -24.01 8.45
N SER A 99 12.17 -25.25 8.87
CA SER A 99 11.88 -25.79 10.22
C SER A 99 10.40 -25.97 10.60
N GLU A 100 9.46 -25.73 9.68
CA GLU A 100 8.04 -26.00 9.88
C GLU A 100 7.50 -26.99 8.85
N GLY A 101 7.04 -28.16 9.32
CA GLY A 101 6.38 -29.15 8.46
C GLY A 101 7.35 -29.77 7.46
N SER A 102 6.79 -30.20 6.34
CA SER A 102 7.52 -30.88 5.28
C SER A 102 8.11 -29.86 4.29
N ALA A 103 9.43 -29.87 4.10
CA ALA A 103 10.15 -28.86 3.32
C ALA A 103 9.60 -28.63 1.88
N ALA A 104 9.06 -29.68 1.25
CA ALA A 104 8.50 -29.62 -0.11
C ALA A 104 7.05 -29.12 -0.18
N PHE A 105 6.46 -28.67 0.92
CA PHE A 105 5.03 -28.38 0.99
C PHE A 105 4.73 -27.03 1.62
N ALA A 106 3.75 -26.34 1.04
CA ALA A 106 3.11 -25.24 1.73
C ALA A 106 2.28 -25.80 2.88
N SER A 107 2.27 -25.12 4.02
CA SER A 107 1.59 -25.62 5.22
C SER A 107 0.10 -25.97 5.03
N GLY A 108 -0.60 -25.30 4.11
CA GLY A 108 -1.99 -25.61 3.80
C GLY A 108 -2.20 -26.78 2.83
N LEU A 109 -1.13 -27.36 2.26
CA LEU A 109 -1.20 -28.57 1.43
C LEU A 109 -0.33 -29.71 2.00
N ASP A 110 0.23 -29.51 3.19
CA ASP A 110 1.12 -30.46 3.85
C ASP A 110 0.31 -31.50 4.65
N PRO A 111 0.38 -32.81 4.28
CA PRO A 111 -0.31 -33.86 5.01
C PRO A 111 0.02 -33.88 6.50
N ALA A 112 1.23 -33.47 6.90
CA ALA A 112 1.64 -33.42 8.31
C ALA A 112 0.77 -32.50 9.18
N TYR A 113 0.08 -31.53 8.57
CA TYR A 113 -0.84 -30.64 9.28
C TYR A 113 -2.31 -30.95 9.02
N LEU A 114 -2.62 -31.58 7.89
CA LEU A 114 -4.00 -31.80 7.45
C LEU A 114 -4.57 -33.14 7.92
N ASP A 115 -3.73 -34.19 7.97
CA ASP A 115 -4.16 -35.53 8.38
C ASP A 115 -4.08 -35.68 9.90
N THR A 116 -5.08 -35.15 10.58
CA THR A 116 -5.15 -35.17 12.05
C THR A 116 -5.77 -36.46 12.62
N GLY A 117 -6.23 -37.38 11.75
CA GLY A 117 -6.84 -38.66 12.14
C GLY A 117 -8.18 -38.58 12.89
N ASP A 118 -8.69 -37.38 13.18
CA ASP A 118 -9.91 -37.16 13.97
C ASP A 118 -11.20 -37.14 13.13
N GLY A 119 -11.07 -37.11 11.80
CA GLY A 119 -12.21 -37.09 10.86
C GLY A 119 -13.07 -35.82 10.92
N ALA A 120 -12.67 -34.78 11.67
CA ALA A 120 -13.50 -33.61 11.97
C ALA A 120 -13.53 -32.56 10.84
N LEU A 121 -12.66 -32.66 9.83
CA LEU A 121 -12.58 -31.71 8.72
C LEU A 121 -13.77 -31.85 7.75
N ALA A 122 -14.88 -31.17 8.00
CA ALA A 122 -16.06 -31.22 7.15
C ALA A 122 -15.82 -30.65 5.73
N LEU A 123 -15.05 -29.57 5.65
CA LEU A 123 -14.83 -28.83 4.42
C LEU A 123 -13.42 -28.22 4.38
N TYR A 124 -12.72 -28.44 3.27
CA TYR A 124 -11.57 -27.62 2.89
C TYR A 124 -11.95 -26.73 1.69
N ALA A 125 -12.19 -25.45 1.96
CA ALA A 125 -12.60 -24.48 0.95
C ALA A 125 -11.37 -23.89 0.22
N LEU A 126 -11.09 -24.39 -0.98
CA LEU A 126 -9.94 -24.03 -1.81
C LEU A 126 -10.29 -23.03 -2.92
N ALA A 127 -9.29 -22.31 -3.41
CA ALA A 127 -9.48 -21.23 -4.37
C ALA A 127 -9.41 -21.68 -5.84
N HIS A 128 -8.83 -22.85 -6.14
CA HIS A 128 -8.62 -23.31 -7.52
C HIS A 128 -8.69 -24.85 -7.64
N PRO A 129 -9.22 -25.41 -8.75
CA PRO A 129 -9.26 -26.85 -9.00
C PRO A 129 -7.89 -27.54 -8.92
N ASP A 130 -6.82 -26.89 -9.41
CA ASP A 130 -5.47 -27.46 -9.34
C ASP A 130 -5.07 -27.78 -7.90
N GLN A 131 -5.47 -26.95 -6.92
CA GLN A 131 -5.19 -27.18 -5.50
C GLN A 131 -5.90 -28.44 -4.97
N VAL A 132 -7.10 -28.73 -5.48
CA VAL A 132 -7.84 -29.96 -5.16
C VAL A 132 -7.18 -31.17 -5.81
N ALA A 133 -6.78 -31.07 -7.08
CA ALA A 133 -6.07 -32.15 -7.78
C ALA A 133 -4.73 -32.48 -7.10
N ASP A 134 -4.00 -31.44 -6.72
CA ASP A 134 -2.81 -31.48 -5.89
C ASP A 134 -3.03 -32.22 -4.58
N LEU A 135 -4.13 -31.92 -3.88
CA LEU A 135 -4.49 -32.61 -2.64
C LEU A 135 -4.86 -34.08 -2.91
N ALA A 136 -5.62 -34.36 -3.97
CA ALA A 136 -6.07 -35.69 -4.35
C ALA A 136 -4.92 -36.64 -4.68
N ALA A 137 -3.87 -36.14 -5.34
CA ALA A 137 -2.67 -36.92 -5.63
C ALA A 137 -1.93 -37.40 -4.38
N ARG A 138 -2.18 -36.78 -3.22
CA ARG A 138 -1.45 -37.00 -1.96
C ARG A 138 -2.31 -37.62 -0.87
N SER A 139 -3.57 -37.20 -0.78
CA SER A 139 -4.56 -37.71 0.17
C SER A 139 -5.96 -37.63 -0.45
N PRO A 140 -6.41 -38.72 -1.10
CA PRO A 140 -7.77 -38.81 -1.64
C PRO A 140 -8.85 -38.50 -0.59
N ALA A 141 -8.67 -38.98 0.64
CA ALA A 141 -9.61 -38.75 1.74
C ALA A 141 -9.77 -37.26 2.12
N LEU A 142 -8.69 -36.47 2.05
CA LEU A 142 -8.77 -35.03 2.26
C LEU A 142 -9.37 -34.30 1.04
N ALA A 143 -9.07 -34.78 -0.17
CA ALA A 143 -9.64 -34.22 -1.39
C ALA A 143 -11.16 -34.42 -1.50
N ASP A 144 -11.69 -35.53 -0.98
CA ASP A 144 -13.15 -35.77 -0.90
C ASP A 144 -13.88 -34.71 -0.08
N ARG A 145 -13.18 -34.07 0.87
CA ARG A 145 -13.67 -32.97 1.72
C ARG A 145 -13.33 -31.59 1.14
N ALA A 146 -12.58 -31.51 0.05
CA ALA A 146 -12.20 -30.24 -0.56
C ALA A 146 -13.23 -29.76 -1.58
N ARG A 147 -13.55 -28.46 -1.55
CA ARG A 147 -14.43 -27.82 -2.54
C ARG A 147 -13.78 -26.55 -3.06
N VAL A 148 -13.92 -26.30 -4.36
CA VAL A 148 -13.51 -25.04 -4.97
C VAL A 148 -14.57 -24.00 -4.64
N THR A 149 -14.26 -23.12 -3.70
CA THR A 149 -15.13 -22.00 -3.36
C THR A 149 -14.67 -20.71 -3.99
N GLY A 150 -13.39 -20.59 -4.39
CA GLY A 150 -12.79 -19.31 -4.79
C GLY A 150 -12.18 -18.57 -3.59
N ASP A 151 -11.70 -17.34 -3.80
CA ASP A 151 -10.98 -16.54 -2.80
C ASP A 151 -11.79 -15.29 -2.37
N PRO A 152 -12.26 -15.21 -1.11
CA PRO A 152 -13.02 -14.05 -0.60
C PRO A 152 -12.23 -12.73 -0.60
N THR A 153 -10.92 -12.78 -0.38
CA THR A 153 -10.07 -11.57 -0.43
C THR A 153 -10.03 -11.03 -1.86
N LEU A 154 -9.85 -11.91 -2.86
CA LEU A 154 -9.88 -11.51 -4.26
C LEU A 154 -11.25 -10.93 -4.61
N GLU A 155 -12.34 -11.54 -4.18
CA GLU A 155 -13.69 -11.01 -4.43
C GLU A 155 -13.85 -9.57 -3.92
N ARG A 156 -13.34 -9.26 -2.73
CA ARG A 156 -13.29 -7.88 -2.21
C ARG A 156 -12.45 -6.94 -3.08
N LEU A 157 -11.29 -7.39 -3.53
CA LEU A 157 -10.41 -6.62 -4.44
C LEU A 157 -11.09 -6.36 -5.80
N LEU A 158 -11.80 -7.35 -6.36
CA LEU A 158 -12.55 -7.22 -7.60
C LEU A 158 -13.70 -6.22 -7.45
N ALA A 159 -14.49 -6.33 -6.38
CA ALA A 159 -15.56 -5.38 -6.06
C ALA A 159 -15.04 -3.95 -5.86
N ALA A 160 -13.80 -3.79 -5.39
CA ALA A 160 -13.18 -2.51 -5.15
C ALA A 160 -12.57 -1.85 -6.40
N ARG A 161 -12.46 -2.54 -7.55
CA ARG A 161 -11.84 -1.99 -8.78
C ARG A 161 -12.43 -0.64 -9.22
N PRO A 162 -13.77 -0.44 -9.26
CA PRO A 162 -14.35 0.84 -9.69
C PRO A 162 -14.02 1.99 -8.72
N LEU A 163 -13.58 1.69 -7.51
CA LEU A 163 -13.23 2.67 -6.48
C LEU A 163 -11.78 3.15 -6.57
N ARG A 164 -11.02 2.72 -7.59
CA ARG A 164 -9.62 3.09 -7.79
C ARG A 164 -9.36 4.58 -7.70
N ASP A 165 -10.19 5.40 -8.35
CA ASP A 165 -10.03 6.85 -8.35
C ASP A 165 -10.27 7.46 -6.95
N ARG A 166 -11.22 6.91 -6.20
CA ARG A 166 -11.47 7.31 -4.81
C ARG A 166 -10.27 7.02 -3.93
N TYR A 167 -9.64 5.85 -4.09
CA TYR A 167 -8.44 5.50 -3.31
C TYR A 167 -7.24 6.36 -3.67
N ARG A 168 -7.03 6.64 -4.96
CA ARG A 168 -5.96 7.56 -5.42
C ARG A 168 -6.16 8.98 -4.90
N ALA A 169 -7.40 9.45 -4.86
CA ALA A 169 -7.71 10.76 -4.28
C ALA A 169 -7.37 10.81 -2.79
N ALA A 170 -7.74 9.78 -2.02
CA ALA A 170 -7.42 9.69 -0.59
C ALA A 170 -5.91 9.60 -0.30
N LEU A 171 -5.16 8.92 -1.17
CA LEU A 171 -3.70 8.83 -1.10
C LEU A 171 -2.98 10.13 -1.53
N GLY A 172 -3.71 11.08 -2.13
CA GLY A 172 -3.13 12.26 -2.76
C GLY A 172 -2.23 11.91 -3.94
N THR A 173 -2.46 10.78 -4.63
CA THR A 173 -1.59 10.32 -5.72
C THR A 173 -1.61 11.29 -6.90
N GLY A 174 -2.77 11.87 -7.21
CA GLY A 174 -2.93 12.77 -8.36
C GLY A 174 -2.58 12.09 -9.68
N GLY A 175 -1.86 12.81 -10.56
CA GLY A 175 -1.34 12.30 -11.84
C GLY A 175 -0.12 11.38 -11.72
N ARG A 176 0.42 11.19 -10.50
CA ARG A 176 1.62 10.38 -10.27
C ARG A 176 1.37 8.89 -10.46
N ARG A 177 2.45 8.16 -10.76
CA ARG A 177 2.46 6.69 -10.76
C ARG A 177 2.66 6.17 -9.33
N LEU A 178 1.70 5.42 -8.82
CA LEU A 178 1.80 4.72 -7.54
C LEU A 178 2.47 3.36 -7.73
N VAL A 179 3.69 3.20 -7.21
CA VAL A 179 4.44 1.94 -7.19
C VAL A 179 4.30 1.31 -5.81
N VAL A 180 3.80 0.08 -5.76
CA VAL A 180 3.65 -0.68 -4.51
C VAL A 180 4.73 -1.73 -4.38
N LEU A 181 5.51 -1.64 -3.32
CA LEU A 181 6.40 -2.70 -2.86
C LEU A 181 5.59 -3.69 -2.01
N THR A 182 5.79 -4.99 -2.24
CA THR A 182 5.19 -6.03 -1.38
C THR A 182 6.28 -6.92 -0.81
N SER A 183 6.28 -7.05 0.52
CA SER A 183 7.19 -7.94 1.24
C SER A 183 6.40 -9.07 1.90
N THR A 184 6.85 -10.30 1.71
CA THR A 184 6.52 -11.44 2.56
C THR A 184 7.16 -11.29 3.94
N TRP A 185 7.21 -12.38 4.70
CA TRP A 185 7.86 -12.49 6.01
C TRP A 185 8.91 -13.60 5.94
N GLY A 186 9.90 -13.57 6.84
CA GLY A 186 10.95 -14.58 6.87
C GLY A 186 12.25 -14.16 6.16
N PRO A 187 13.30 -15.00 6.22
CA PRO A 187 14.66 -14.65 5.81
C PRO A 187 14.83 -14.30 4.32
N GLU A 188 13.89 -14.70 3.45
CA GLU A 188 13.96 -14.41 2.01
C GLU A 188 12.95 -13.34 1.57
N SER A 189 12.31 -12.67 2.54
CA SER A 189 11.41 -11.55 2.27
C SER A 189 12.15 -10.30 1.79
N LEU A 190 11.45 -9.47 1.02
CA LEU A 190 11.99 -8.21 0.49
C LEU A 190 12.62 -7.34 1.59
N LEU A 191 11.93 -7.17 2.72
CA LEU A 191 12.43 -6.35 3.83
C LEU A 191 13.65 -6.92 4.54
N ARG A 192 13.89 -8.24 4.45
CA ARG A 192 15.07 -8.87 5.05
C ARG A 192 16.26 -8.87 4.11
N ARG A 193 16.04 -9.07 2.82
CA ARG A 193 17.11 -9.14 1.80
C ARG A 193 17.50 -7.77 1.26
N ARG A 194 16.55 -6.83 1.22
CA ARG A 194 16.72 -5.49 0.64
C ARG A 194 16.05 -4.42 1.53
N PRO A 195 16.46 -4.26 2.81
CA PRO A 195 15.79 -3.37 3.76
C PRO A 195 15.76 -1.90 3.30
N GLU A 196 16.75 -1.46 2.53
CA GLU A 196 16.86 -0.08 2.05
C GLU A 196 16.06 0.19 0.76
N LEU A 197 15.53 -0.83 0.08
CA LEU A 197 14.95 -0.67 -1.27
C LEU A 197 13.87 0.42 -1.35
N ALA A 198 13.00 0.52 -0.35
CA ALA A 198 11.95 1.55 -0.33
C ALA A 198 12.54 2.96 -0.27
N ARG A 199 13.56 3.16 0.58
CA ARG A 199 14.30 4.42 0.71
C ARG A 199 15.04 4.73 -0.60
N ASP A 200 15.72 3.74 -1.16
CA ASP A 200 16.53 3.92 -2.37
C ASP A 200 15.66 4.28 -3.57
N LEU A 201 14.48 3.65 -3.73
CA LEU A 201 13.55 4.05 -4.78
C LEU A 201 13.06 5.49 -4.60
N LEU A 202 12.73 5.91 -3.38
CA LEU A 202 12.34 7.29 -3.10
C LEU A 202 13.47 8.29 -3.38
N ALA A 203 14.74 7.88 -3.24
CA ALA A 203 15.90 8.71 -3.57
C ALA A 203 16.13 8.88 -5.09
N HIS A 204 15.63 7.94 -5.92
CA HIS A 204 15.86 7.93 -7.37
C HIS A 204 14.63 8.30 -8.19
N LEU A 205 13.42 8.18 -7.62
CA LEU A 205 12.17 8.47 -8.31
C LEU A 205 11.72 9.91 -8.04
N PRO A 206 11.45 10.71 -9.08
CA PRO A 206 10.95 12.08 -8.91
C PRO A 206 9.61 12.09 -8.17
N CYS A 207 9.50 12.84 -7.08
CA CYS A 207 8.31 12.83 -6.21
C CYS A 207 7.05 13.41 -6.87
N ASP A 208 7.25 14.20 -7.93
CA ASP A 208 6.20 14.79 -8.77
C ASP A 208 5.67 13.83 -9.84
N GLU A 209 6.35 12.71 -10.06
CA GLU A 209 5.99 11.70 -11.06
C GLU A 209 5.63 10.36 -10.42
N TYR A 210 6.18 10.07 -9.24
CA TYR A 210 6.01 8.80 -8.55
C TYR A 210 5.57 8.98 -7.09
N GLN A 211 4.80 8.01 -6.61
CA GLN A 211 4.53 7.78 -5.20
C GLN A 211 4.86 6.32 -4.89
N VAL A 212 5.51 6.05 -3.76
CA VAL A 212 5.89 4.68 -3.36
C VAL A 212 5.09 4.28 -2.12
N ALA A 213 4.57 3.05 -2.12
CA ALA A 213 3.97 2.43 -0.95
C ALA A 213 4.64 1.09 -0.63
N LEU A 214 4.59 0.68 0.64
CA LEU A 214 5.10 -0.61 1.09
C LEU A 214 4.03 -1.41 1.83
N ILE A 215 3.63 -2.54 1.25
CA ILE A 215 2.76 -3.53 1.90
C ILE A 215 3.64 -4.57 2.59
N VAL A 216 3.59 -4.56 3.93
CA VAL A 216 4.33 -5.50 4.78
C VAL A 216 3.40 -6.61 5.26
N HIS A 217 3.82 -7.87 5.07
CA HIS A 217 3.08 -9.04 5.53
C HIS A 217 2.77 -8.98 7.04
N PRO A 218 1.55 -9.35 7.50
CA PRO A 218 1.19 -9.18 8.91
C PRO A 218 2.07 -9.97 9.90
N ASN A 219 2.58 -11.16 9.54
CA ASN A 219 3.54 -11.89 10.39
C ASN A 219 4.87 -11.13 10.58
N GLU A 220 5.36 -10.41 9.55
CA GLU A 220 6.58 -9.62 9.68
C GLU A 220 6.36 -8.40 10.57
N ARG A 221 5.16 -7.79 10.48
CA ARG A 221 4.73 -6.72 11.40
C ARG A 221 4.60 -7.21 12.84
N SER A 222 4.12 -8.43 13.04
CA SER A 222 3.98 -9.06 14.35
C SER A 222 5.37 -9.29 14.96
N ARG A 223 6.29 -9.88 14.17
CA ARG A 223 7.69 -10.11 14.58
C ARG A 223 8.46 -8.84 14.95
N MET A 224 8.35 -7.78 14.16
CA MET A 224 9.04 -6.52 14.45
C MET A 224 8.30 -5.65 15.48
N GLY A 225 6.98 -5.77 15.54
CA GLY A 225 6.13 -4.80 16.22
C GLY A 225 6.06 -3.45 15.48
N ARG A 226 5.07 -2.63 15.85
CA ARG A 226 4.81 -1.33 15.21
C ARG A 226 5.96 -0.32 15.41
N TYR A 227 6.58 -0.32 16.57
CA TYR A 227 7.64 0.63 16.91
C TYR A 227 8.88 0.38 16.05
N GLU A 228 9.43 -0.83 16.10
CA GLU A 228 10.67 -1.18 15.40
C GLU A 228 10.53 -1.03 13.88
N LEU A 229 9.41 -1.51 13.33
CA LEU A 229 9.12 -1.36 11.91
C LEU A 229 9.14 0.12 11.48
N ARG A 230 8.59 1.03 12.30
CA ARG A 230 8.61 2.47 12.00
C ARG A 230 9.99 3.09 12.15
N GLN A 231 10.83 2.59 13.05
CA GLN A 231 12.21 3.05 13.20
C GLN A 231 13.05 2.60 11.99
N HIS A 232 12.98 1.33 11.60
CA HIS A 232 13.65 0.81 10.41
C HIS A 232 13.23 1.54 9.14
N LEU A 233 11.94 1.87 9.00
CA LEU A 233 11.43 2.59 7.85
C LEU A 233 11.52 4.12 7.98
N ALA A 234 12.06 4.68 9.08
CA ALA A 234 12.00 6.12 9.34
C ALA A 234 12.52 6.97 8.17
N PRO A 235 13.69 6.67 7.56
CA PRO A 235 14.18 7.44 6.41
C PRO A 235 13.23 7.39 5.20
N ALA A 236 12.63 6.23 4.92
CA ALA A 236 11.67 6.09 3.83
C ALA A 236 10.33 6.80 4.14
N LEU A 237 9.88 6.73 5.41
CA LEU A 237 8.67 7.44 5.86
C LEU A 237 8.86 8.95 5.75
N ASP A 238 10.01 9.49 6.18
CA ASP A 238 10.36 10.92 6.03
C ASP A 238 10.44 11.34 4.55
N ALA A 239 10.78 10.39 3.68
CA ALA A 239 10.77 10.53 2.22
C ALA A 239 9.40 10.36 1.57
N GLY A 240 8.32 10.21 2.36
CA GLY A 240 6.95 10.15 1.86
C GLY A 240 6.45 8.74 1.51
N LEU A 241 7.09 7.68 2.01
CA LEU A 241 6.61 6.30 1.85
C LEU A 241 5.20 6.13 2.44
N VAL A 242 4.27 5.67 1.62
CA VAL A 242 2.95 5.24 2.10
C VAL A 242 3.07 3.86 2.76
N LEU A 243 2.62 3.74 4.01
CA LEU A 243 2.67 2.49 4.77
C LEU A 243 1.24 2.11 5.21
N PRO A 244 0.45 1.42 4.37
CA PRO A 244 -0.91 1.04 4.72
C PRO A 244 -0.95 0.12 5.93
N GLY A 245 -2.06 0.13 6.66
CA GLY A 245 -2.39 -0.82 7.71
C GLY A 245 -2.43 -2.27 7.21
N PRO A 246 -2.14 -3.26 8.09
CA PRO A 246 -2.10 -4.66 7.71
C PRO A 246 -3.47 -5.27 7.43
N TYR A 247 -4.54 -4.66 7.94
CA TYR A 247 -5.90 -5.13 7.76
C TYR A 247 -6.63 -4.23 6.76
N GLU A 248 -7.02 -4.82 5.63
CA GLU A 248 -7.83 -4.24 4.54
C GLU A 248 -7.25 -3.06 3.76
N GLU A 249 -6.58 -2.13 4.43
CA GLU A 249 -6.02 -0.92 3.81
C GLU A 249 -4.99 -1.24 2.71
N TRP A 250 -4.17 -2.26 2.93
CA TRP A 250 -3.22 -2.76 1.93
C TRP A 250 -3.90 -3.12 0.60
N ALA A 251 -5.11 -3.68 0.65
CA ALA A 251 -5.84 -4.11 -0.53
C ALA A 251 -6.34 -2.88 -1.31
N ALA A 252 -6.80 -1.82 -0.63
CA ALA A 252 -7.21 -0.57 -1.27
C ALA A 252 -6.02 0.12 -1.96
N VAL A 253 -4.85 0.15 -1.31
CA VAL A 253 -3.60 0.64 -1.91
C VAL A 253 -3.19 -0.21 -3.13
N LEU A 254 -3.34 -1.53 -3.05
CA LEU A 254 -3.07 -2.43 -4.19
C LEU A 254 -4.00 -2.15 -5.38
N VAL A 255 -5.28 -1.87 -5.15
CA VAL A 255 -6.22 -1.45 -6.21
C VAL A 255 -5.81 -0.11 -6.82
N ALA A 256 -5.38 0.86 -5.99
CA ALA A 256 -4.99 2.20 -6.42
C ALA A 256 -3.71 2.24 -7.29
N ALA A 257 -2.84 1.24 -7.14
CA ALA A 257 -1.51 1.20 -7.72
C ALA A 257 -1.49 1.24 -9.26
N ASP A 258 -0.39 1.72 -9.83
CA ASP A 258 -0.09 1.67 -11.26
C ASP A 258 0.90 0.54 -11.58
N ALA A 259 1.75 0.17 -10.61
CA ALA A 259 2.68 -0.93 -10.73
C ALA A 259 2.99 -1.58 -9.38
N ALA A 260 3.49 -2.82 -9.41
CA ALA A 260 3.95 -3.54 -8.22
C ALA A 260 5.39 -4.05 -8.38
N VAL A 261 6.14 -4.02 -7.28
CA VAL A 261 7.42 -4.71 -7.13
C VAL A 261 7.28 -5.72 -5.99
N CYS A 262 7.50 -7.00 -6.26
CA CYS A 262 7.23 -8.06 -5.29
C CYS A 262 8.39 -9.01 -5.11
N ASP A 263 8.51 -9.57 -3.90
CA ASP A 263 9.26 -10.81 -3.70
C ASP A 263 8.41 -12.03 -4.12
N HIS A 264 8.33 -13.09 -3.31
CA HIS A 264 7.61 -14.33 -3.61
C HIS A 264 6.22 -14.43 -2.94
N GLY A 265 5.60 -13.29 -2.61
CA GLY A 265 4.32 -13.25 -1.90
C GLY A 265 3.07 -13.37 -2.77
N SER A 266 2.00 -13.91 -2.19
CA SER A 266 0.68 -14.01 -2.84
C SER A 266 0.04 -12.66 -3.18
N THR A 267 0.48 -11.56 -2.57
CA THR A 267 0.07 -10.20 -2.95
C THR A 267 0.35 -9.90 -4.43
N ALA A 268 1.40 -10.49 -5.01
CA ALA A 268 1.71 -10.39 -6.43
C ALA A 268 0.61 -11.01 -7.32
N LEU A 269 0.05 -12.14 -6.89
CA LEU A 269 -1.06 -12.81 -7.58
C LEU A 269 -2.34 -11.98 -7.48
N TYR A 270 -2.64 -11.42 -6.31
CA TYR A 270 -3.77 -10.50 -6.16
C TYR A 270 -3.61 -9.26 -7.06
N PHE A 271 -2.41 -8.68 -7.12
CA PHE A 271 -2.10 -7.58 -8.04
C PHE A 271 -2.29 -8.01 -9.49
N ALA A 272 -1.80 -9.16 -9.91
CA ALA A 272 -2.01 -9.66 -11.27
C ALA A 272 -3.50 -9.84 -11.60
N ALA A 273 -4.27 -10.40 -10.67
CA ALA A 273 -5.70 -10.62 -10.85
C ALA A 273 -6.47 -9.29 -10.96
N VAL A 274 -6.32 -8.38 -9.99
CA VAL A 274 -7.01 -7.07 -9.96
C VAL A 274 -6.42 -6.04 -10.93
N GLY A 275 -5.15 -6.23 -11.24
CA GLY A 275 -4.23 -5.41 -12.03
C GLY A 275 -4.65 -5.26 -13.48
N GLY A 276 -5.12 -6.37 -14.05
CA GLY A 276 -5.11 -6.53 -15.49
C GLY A 276 -3.67 -6.48 -15.99
N ASP A 277 -3.40 -5.57 -16.91
CA ASP A 277 -2.12 -5.45 -17.61
C ASP A 277 -1.13 -4.47 -16.96
N ARG A 278 -1.37 -4.08 -15.70
CA ARG A 278 -0.48 -3.16 -14.96
C ARG A 278 0.89 -3.81 -14.71
N PRO A 279 2.00 -3.06 -14.86
CA PRO A 279 3.34 -3.61 -14.68
C PRO A 279 3.58 -4.25 -13.31
N LEU A 280 4.16 -5.45 -13.35
CA LEU A 280 4.64 -6.19 -12.19
C LEU A 280 6.12 -6.52 -12.39
N VAL A 281 6.94 -6.27 -11.38
CA VAL A 281 8.39 -6.50 -11.40
C VAL A 281 8.79 -7.38 -10.22
N GLY A 282 9.57 -8.42 -10.47
CA GLY A 282 10.10 -9.29 -9.43
C GLY A 282 11.34 -8.67 -8.76
N ALA A 283 11.44 -8.79 -7.44
CA ALA A 283 12.60 -8.41 -6.63
C ALA A 283 12.97 -9.52 -5.64
N TYR A 284 12.63 -10.77 -5.97
CA TYR A 284 12.97 -11.95 -5.18
C TYR A 284 14.36 -12.48 -5.58
N ASP A 285 15.29 -12.52 -4.62
CA ASP A 285 16.69 -12.91 -4.85
C ASP A 285 16.95 -14.41 -4.88
N GLY A 286 15.89 -15.23 -4.88
CA GLY A 286 16.00 -16.68 -4.81
C GLY A 286 16.28 -17.20 -3.40
N GLY A 287 16.28 -18.51 -3.27
CA GLY A 287 16.37 -19.21 -1.99
C GLY A 287 15.50 -20.46 -1.94
N GLY A 288 15.25 -20.97 -0.74
CA GLY A 288 14.53 -22.21 -0.49
C GLY A 288 13.05 -22.05 -0.13
N GLU A 289 12.54 -20.84 0.07
CA GLU A 289 11.16 -20.61 0.51
C GLU A 289 10.14 -20.72 -0.63
N LEU A 290 10.55 -20.41 -1.87
CA LEU A 290 9.67 -20.45 -3.05
C LEU A 290 9.52 -21.87 -3.59
N LEU A 291 8.30 -22.40 -3.58
CA LEU A 291 8.00 -23.71 -4.13
C LEU A 291 7.96 -23.68 -5.67
N PRO A 292 8.78 -24.51 -6.35
CA PRO A 292 8.76 -24.61 -7.81
C PRO A 292 7.38 -24.99 -8.36
N GLY A 293 7.03 -24.48 -9.54
CA GLY A 293 5.76 -24.76 -10.20
C GLY A 293 4.53 -24.10 -9.55
N SER A 294 4.69 -23.42 -8.40
CA SER A 294 3.60 -22.64 -7.82
C SER A 294 3.24 -21.44 -8.70
N PRO A 295 2.00 -20.92 -8.64
CA PRO A 295 1.59 -19.76 -9.43
C PRO A 295 2.51 -18.54 -9.28
N VAL A 296 3.04 -18.29 -8.08
CA VAL A 296 3.97 -17.17 -7.85
C VAL A 296 5.36 -17.46 -8.42
N ALA A 297 5.82 -18.71 -8.46
CA ALA A 297 7.05 -19.08 -9.15
C ALA A 297 6.93 -18.82 -10.66
N THR A 298 5.86 -19.31 -11.29
CA THR A 298 5.58 -19.04 -12.71
C THR A 298 5.47 -17.54 -12.99
N LEU A 299 4.85 -16.76 -12.10
CA LEU A 299 4.78 -15.32 -12.23
C LEU A 299 6.19 -14.69 -12.26
N LEU A 300 7.03 -15.02 -11.28
CA LEU A 300 8.37 -14.43 -11.13
C LEU A 300 9.33 -14.82 -12.25
N GLU A 301 9.15 -15.98 -12.88
CA GLU A 301 9.91 -16.42 -14.06
C GLU A 301 9.61 -15.58 -15.30
N GLN A 302 8.42 -14.98 -15.39
CA GLN A 302 7.93 -14.32 -16.60
C GLN A 302 8.05 -12.80 -16.57
N VAL A 303 8.11 -12.20 -15.37
CA VAL A 303 8.18 -10.74 -15.22
C VAL A 303 9.61 -10.21 -15.21
N PRO A 304 9.84 -8.93 -15.60
CA PRO A 304 11.14 -8.30 -15.43
C PRO A 304 11.61 -8.35 -13.97
N HIS A 305 12.91 -8.47 -13.77
CA HIS A 305 13.51 -8.52 -12.43
C HIS A 305 14.26 -7.22 -12.11
N LEU A 306 14.00 -6.64 -10.94
CA LEU A 306 14.66 -5.44 -10.43
C LEU A 306 16.02 -5.81 -9.81
N ARG A 307 17.11 -5.46 -10.49
CA ARG A 307 18.47 -5.65 -9.97
C ARG A 307 18.92 -4.47 -9.11
N HIS A 308 18.84 -3.24 -9.64
CA HIS A 308 19.12 -2.03 -8.88
C HIS A 308 17.90 -1.10 -8.82
N PRO A 309 17.77 -0.26 -7.76
CA PRO A 309 16.69 0.71 -7.63
C PRO A 309 16.58 1.66 -8.84
N SER A 310 17.71 2.04 -9.44
CA SER A 310 17.81 2.87 -10.65
C SER A 310 17.11 2.27 -11.87
N ASP A 311 17.01 0.95 -11.93
CA ASP A 311 16.53 0.21 -13.10
C ASP A 311 15.00 0.11 -13.13
N LEU A 312 14.32 0.56 -12.08
CA LEU A 312 12.87 0.37 -11.96
C LEU A 312 12.11 0.92 -13.16
N ARG A 313 12.46 2.12 -13.65
CA ARG A 313 11.78 2.72 -14.81
C ARG A 313 11.92 1.85 -16.06
N GLN A 314 13.11 1.29 -16.29
CA GLN A 314 13.36 0.37 -17.39
C GLN A 314 12.61 -0.96 -17.20
N ALA A 315 12.63 -1.53 -16.00
CA ALA A 315 11.91 -2.77 -15.69
C ALA A 315 10.39 -2.62 -15.88
N LEU A 316 9.82 -1.49 -15.45
CA LEU A 316 8.41 -1.17 -15.68
C LEU A 316 8.07 -1.04 -17.17
N ALA A 317 8.95 -0.43 -17.96
CA ALA A 317 8.77 -0.30 -19.41
C ALA A 317 8.96 -1.64 -20.16
N ALA A 318 9.77 -2.56 -19.62
CA ALA A 318 10.01 -3.88 -20.20
C ALA A 318 8.86 -4.87 -19.94
N TYR A 319 7.96 -4.58 -19.00
CA TYR A 319 6.80 -5.42 -18.71
C TYR A 319 5.87 -5.48 -19.93
N ARG A 320 5.44 -6.69 -20.29
CA ARG A 320 4.48 -6.91 -21.38
C ARG A 320 3.08 -7.13 -20.80
N PRO A 321 2.06 -6.39 -21.25
CA PRO A 321 0.66 -6.68 -20.95
C PRO A 321 0.32 -8.17 -21.12
N GLY A 322 -0.49 -8.72 -20.22
CA GLY A 322 -0.88 -10.13 -20.20
C GLY A 322 0.13 -11.10 -19.56
N THR A 323 1.38 -10.69 -19.30
CA THR A 323 2.42 -11.58 -18.73
C THR A 323 1.97 -12.26 -17.43
N ALA A 324 1.29 -11.54 -16.54
CA ALA A 324 0.90 -12.09 -15.23
C ALA A 324 -0.41 -12.91 -15.23
N ALA A 325 -1.12 -12.96 -16.36
CA ALA A 325 -2.50 -13.46 -16.40
C ALA A 325 -2.60 -14.97 -16.17
N ALA A 326 -1.64 -15.76 -16.66
CA ALA A 326 -1.63 -17.21 -16.49
C ALA A 326 -1.46 -17.60 -15.02
N ALA A 327 -0.49 -16.98 -14.33
CA ALA A 327 -0.27 -17.18 -12.89
C ALA A 327 -1.48 -16.76 -12.06
N ALA A 328 -2.13 -15.63 -12.37
CA ALA A 328 -3.35 -15.22 -11.68
C ALA A 328 -4.49 -16.23 -11.86
N ARG A 329 -4.70 -16.77 -13.07
CA ARG A 329 -5.73 -17.79 -13.33
C ARG A 329 -5.45 -19.08 -12.56
N ALA A 330 -4.20 -19.54 -12.53
CA ALA A 330 -3.80 -20.73 -11.77
C ALA A 330 -3.97 -20.57 -10.24
N ALA A 331 -4.02 -19.33 -9.73
CA ALA A 331 -4.25 -19.06 -8.32
C ALA A 331 -5.74 -18.93 -7.95
N PHE A 332 -6.59 -18.49 -8.89
CA PHE A 332 -7.95 -18.01 -8.58
C PHE A 332 -9.00 -18.49 -9.60
N ALA A 333 -9.81 -19.46 -9.20
CA ALA A 333 -11.05 -19.84 -9.86
C ALA A 333 -12.26 -19.14 -9.20
N GLU A 334 -13.45 -19.30 -9.81
CA GLU A 334 -14.73 -18.78 -9.28
C GLU A 334 -14.70 -17.30 -8.87
N GLN A 335 -13.96 -16.49 -9.64
CA GLN A 335 -13.74 -15.08 -9.35
C GLN A 335 -15.08 -14.32 -9.26
N GLY A 336 -15.32 -13.66 -8.13
CA GLY A 336 -16.55 -12.91 -7.88
C GLY A 336 -17.74 -13.76 -7.39
N ARG A 337 -17.52 -15.04 -7.06
CA ARG A 337 -18.57 -15.95 -6.56
C ARG A 337 -18.22 -16.62 -5.23
N ALA A 338 -17.11 -16.24 -4.62
CA ALA A 338 -16.56 -16.98 -3.48
C ALA A 338 -17.46 -16.92 -2.25
N LEU A 339 -18.03 -15.77 -1.95
CA LEU A 339 -18.97 -15.65 -0.84
C LEU A 339 -20.27 -16.41 -1.09
N SER A 340 -20.78 -16.43 -2.31
CA SER A 340 -21.98 -17.21 -2.65
C SER A 340 -21.75 -18.71 -2.52
N HIS A 341 -20.59 -19.21 -2.97
CA HIS A 341 -20.21 -20.61 -2.78
C HIS A 341 -20.01 -20.94 -1.31
N LEU A 342 -19.26 -20.13 -0.56
CA LEU A 342 -19.07 -20.32 0.87
C LEU A 342 -20.39 -20.28 1.64
N GLN A 343 -21.30 -19.35 1.34
CA GLN A 343 -22.60 -19.29 1.98
C GLN A 343 -23.36 -20.61 1.77
N ARG A 344 -23.41 -21.15 0.55
CA ARG A 344 -24.05 -22.43 0.28
C ARG A 344 -23.44 -23.56 1.10
N GLU A 345 -22.13 -23.75 1.05
CA GLU A 345 -21.46 -24.86 1.75
C GLU A 345 -21.59 -24.72 3.28
N LEU A 346 -21.38 -23.53 3.83
CA LEU A 346 -21.40 -23.29 5.27
C LEU A 346 -22.81 -23.42 5.86
N TYR A 347 -23.85 -22.97 5.17
CA TYR A 347 -25.23 -23.14 5.62
C TYR A 347 -25.70 -24.59 5.51
N ALA A 348 -25.25 -25.33 4.48
CA ALA A 348 -25.51 -26.75 4.37
C ALA A 348 -24.93 -27.54 5.56
N LEU A 349 -23.69 -27.23 5.98
CA LEU A 349 -23.07 -27.81 7.18
C LEU A 349 -23.83 -27.48 8.47
N LEU A 350 -24.43 -26.29 8.55
CA LEU A 350 -25.27 -25.89 9.69
C LEU A 350 -26.69 -26.49 9.65
N GLY A 351 -27.09 -27.14 8.55
CA GLY A 351 -28.47 -27.59 8.36
C GLY A 351 -29.49 -26.44 8.29
N LEU A 352 -29.04 -25.25 7.85
CA LEU A 352 -29.87 -24.04 7.79
C LEU A 352 -30.07 -23.60 6.35
N THR A 353 -31.22 -22.99 6.06
CA THR A 353 -31.41 -22.22 4.82
C THR A 353 -30.82 -20.82 4.98
N PRO A 354 -30.00 -20.32 4.03
CA PRO A 354 -29.49 -18.96 4.09
C PRO A 354 -30.62 -17.93 4.00
N PRO A 355 -30.47 -16.75 4.64
CA PRO A 355 -31.40 -15.64 4.45
C PRO A 355 -31.55 -15.27 2.95
N PRO A 356 -32.72 -14.77 2.53
CA PRO A 356 -32.93 -14.37 1.14
C PRO A 356 -32.08 -13.15 0.78
N GLY A 357 -31.61 -13.11 -0.46
CA GLY A 357 -30.81 -12.01 -1.02
C GLY A 357 -29.36 -12.41 -1.34
N PRO A 358 -28.64 -11.59 -2.13
CA PRO A 358 -27.24 -11.85 -2.43
C PRO A 358 -26.37 -11.60 -1.21
N VAL A 359 -25.32 -12.41 -1.05
CA VAL A 359 -24.22 -12.09 -0.15
C VAL A 359 -23.27 -11.12 -0.84
N GLU A 360 -22.97 -10.01 -0.18
CA GLU A 360 -22.08 -8.98 -0.72
C GLU A 360 -20.74 -8.94 0.03
N ALA A 361 -19.67 -8.73 -0.74
CA ALA A 361 -18.35 -8.50 -0.19
C ALA A 361 -18.29 -7.15 0.53
N ARG A 362 -17.76 -7.14 1.75
CA ARG A 362 -17.61 -5.89 2.50
C ARG A 362 -16.66 -4.93 1.75
N PRO A 363 -17.05 -3.66 1.51
CA PRO A 363 -16.17 -2.68 0.88
C PRO A 363 -14.82 -2.58 1.58
N LEU A 364 -13.75 -2.31 0.83
CA LEU A 364 -12.45 -1.97 1.41
C LEU A 364 -12.52 -0.56 2.01
N PRO A 365 -11.78 -0.28 3.10
CA PRO A 365 -11.73 1.06 3.67
C PRO A 365 -11.01 2.04 2.72
N VAL A 366 -11.29 3.33 2.90
CA VAL A 366 -10.51 4.38 2.24
C VAL A 366 -9.12 4.42 2.88
N PRO A 367 -8.02 4.30 2.09
CA PRO A 367 -6.67 4.31 2.64
C PRO A 367 -6.24 5.70 3.10
N GLY A 368 -5.35 5.76 4.08
CA GLY A 368 -4.72 6.99 4.55
C GLY A 368 -3.57 7.42 3.63
N PRO A 369 -3.25 8.72 3.58
CA PRO A 369 -2.10 9.22 2.83
C PRO A 369 -0.78 8.78 3.49
N ALA A 370 0.35 9.19 2.90
CA ALA A 370 1.65 8.99 3.53
C ALA A 370 1.63 9.57 4.97
N PRO A 371 2.18 8.84 5.96
CA PRO A 371 2.12 9.24 7.36
C PRO A 371 3.01 10.45 7.69
N ARG A 372 3.93 10.81 6.78
CA ARG A 372 4.78 12.00 6.86
C ARG A 372 4.86 12.64 5.47
N THR A 373 4.89 13.95 5.44
CA THR A 373 5.03 14.75 4.21
C THR A 373 6.49 15.12 4.02
N VAL A 374 7.00 14.98 2.80
CA VAL A 374 8.36 15.42 2.47
C VAL A 374 8.44 16.94 2.57
N ALA A 375 9.32 17.41 3.45
CA ALA A 375 9.44 18.83 3.75
C ALA A 375 10.64 19.50 3.06
N ALA A 376 11.58 18.73 2.52
CA ALA A 376 12.74 19.27 1.80
C ALA A 376 13.05 18.44 0.55
N PHE A 377 13.49 19.10 -0.51
CA PHE A 377 13.74 18.50 -1.81
C PHE A 377 15.09 18.95 -2.36
N ASP A 378 15.90 18.00 -2.78
CA ASP A 378 16.97 18.24 -3.74
C ASP A 378 16.32 18.45 -5.11
N VAL A 379 16.58 19.61 -5.72
CA VAL A 379 15.95 20.01 -6.97
C VAL A 379 16.97 20.04 -8.09
N HIS A 380 16.74 19.24 -9.12
CA HIS A 380 17.46 19.32 -10.39
C HIS A 380 16.58 20.09 -11.37
N ALA A 381 17.18 21.09 -12.02
CA ALA A 381 16.46 21.97 -12.92
C ALA A 381 17.25 22.19 -14.21
N GLU A 382 16.61 21.95 -15.35
CA GLU A 382 17.18 22.17 -16.68
C GLU A 382 16.35 23.21 -17.43
N VAL A 383 16.98 24.29 -17.84
CA VAL A 383 16.32 25.37 -18.58
C VAL A 383 16.52 25.15 -20.08
N THR A 384 15.44 25.16 -20.86
CA THR A 384 15.50 24.99 -22.32
C THR A 384 14.46 25.89 -22.98
N GLY A 385 14.91 26.89 -23.74
CA GLY A 385 14.02 27.86 -24.37
C GLY A 385 13.13 28.56 -23.34
N GLY A 386 11.82 28.49 -23.50
CA GLY A 386 10.81 29.05 -22.57
C GLY A 386 10.29 28.06 -21.52
N ALA A 387 11.02 26.99 -21.23
CA ALA A 387 10.61 25.96 -20.29
C ALA A 387 11.72 25.63 -19.28
N VAL A 388 11.31 25.17 -18.10
CA VAL A 388 12.20 24.61 -17.08
C VAL A 388 11.70 23.25 -16.66
N ARG A 389 12.50 22.21 -16.91
CA ARG A 389 12.27 20.88 -16.38
C ARG A 389 12.72 20.84 -14.93
N VAL A 390 11.84 20.42 -14.04
CA VAL A 390 12.09 20.31 -12.61
C VAL A 390 11.93 18.86 -12.18
N THR A 391 12.98 18.33 -11.57
CA THR A 391 13.00 16.99 -10.98
C THR A 391 13.32 17.14 -9.50
N ARG A 392 12.39 16.74 -8.64
CA ARG A 392 12.54 16.80 -7.18
C ARG A 392 12.65 15.41 -6.58
N VAL A 393 13.65 15.21 -5.73
CA VAL A 393 13.78 14.02 -4.88
C VAL A 393 13.85 14.47 -3.41
N PRO A 394 13.42 13.64 -2.44
CA PRO A 394 13.53 13.99 -1.03
C PRO A 394 14.97 14.35 -0.62
N GLY A 395 15.11 15.48 0.06
CA GLY A 395 16.41 16.09 0.33
C GLY A 395 17.35 15.20 1.17
N GLY A 396 18.62 15.11 0.77
CA GLY A 396 19.66 14.38 1.48
C GLY A 396 19.62 12.85 1.35
N LEU A 397 18.71 12.31 0.53
CA LEU A 397 18.65 10.87 0.24
C LEU A 397 19.31 10.47 -1.08
N GLY A 398 19.32 11.37 -2.06
CA GLY A 398 19.90 11.15 -3.39
C GLY A 398 21.12 12.03 -3.66
N PRO A 399 21.55 12.13 -4.93
CA PRO A 399 22.53 13.12 -5.36
C PRO A 399 22.07 14.53 -5.03
N ALA A 400 23.01 15.42 -4.73
CA ALA A 400 22.70 16.82 -4.49
C ALA A 400 22.07 17.46 -5.74
N GLY A 401 20.99 18.23 -5.52
CA GLY A 401 20.35 19.03 -6.57
C GLY A 401 21.19 20.24 -6.98
N HIS A 402 20.70 20.98 -7.98
CA HIS A 402 21.20 22.33 -8.28
C HIS A 402 20.90 23.29 -7.11
N HIS A 403 19.81 23.06 -6.39
CA HIS A 403 19.49 23.75 -5.15
C HIS A 403 18.60 22.90 -4.24
N LEU A 404 18.55 23.29 -2.96
CA LEU A 404 17.63 22.73 -1.98
C LEU A 404 16.38 23.63 -1.86
N ALA A 405 15.20 23.02 -1.89
CA ALA A 405 13.92 23.67 -1.60
C ALA A 405 13.32 23.10 -0.31
N ALA A 406 12.98 23.94 0.66
CA ALA A 406 12.48 23.50 1.97
C ALA A 406 11.20 24.23 2.40
N GLU A 407 10.28 23.47 2.98
CA GLU A 407 9.07 24.00 3.61
C GLU A 407 9.39 24.53 5.02
N HIS A 408 9.29 25.84 5.18
CA HIS A 408 9.60 26.51 6.44
C HIS A 408 8.57 26.19 7.52
N GLY A 409 9.05 25.57 8.61
CA GLY A 409 8.26 25.12 9.76
C GLY A 409 7.90 23.64 9.72
N ALA A 410 8.03 22.97 8.57
CA ALA A 410 7.92 21.52 8.45
C ALA A 410 9.30 20.86 8.28
N ALA A 411 10.20 21.49 7.53
CA ALA A 411 11.56 21.02 7.34
C ALA A 411 12.41 21.27 8.59
N GLY A 412 13.34 20.35 8.86
CA GLY A 412 14.31 20.53 9.94
C GLY A 412 15.20 21.75 9.68
N GLU A 413 15.59 22.43 10.75
CA GLU A 413 16.34 23.70 10.70
C GLU A 413 17.62 23.63 9.85
N ARG A 414 18.30 22.48 9.82
CA ARG A 414 19.48 22.28 8.96
C ARG A 414 19.14 22.47 7.48
N ALA A 415 18.05 21.87 7.00
CA ALA A 415 17.62 22.01 5.61
C ALA A 415 17.15 23.45 5.33
N THR A 416 16.39 24.05 6.25
CA THR A 416 15.92 25.43 6.13
C THR A 416 17.07 26.42 5.98
N ARG A 417 18.15 26.26 6.74
CA ARG A 417 19.32 27.16 6.70
C ARG A 417 20.13 27.11 5.41
N THR A 418 20.07 26.00 4.67
CA THR A 418 20.85 25.82 3.43
C THR A 418 20.00 25.90 2.16
N ALA A 419 18.68 26.00 2.30
CA ALA A 419 17.77 26.06 1.16
C ALA A 419 17.90 27.39 0.40
N ALA A 420 18.02 27.31 -0.92
CA ALA A 420 17.92 28.49 -1.78
C ALA A 420 16.45 28.90 -2.01
N VAL A 421 15.53 27.95 -1.89
CA VAL A 421 14.09 28.18 -1.99
C VAL A 421 13.44 27.80 -0.67
N LEU A 422 12.86 28.80 0.01
CA LEU A 422 12.00 28.57 1.16
C LEU A 422 10.55 28.80 0.77
N TYR A 423 9.66 27.93 1.22
CA TYR A 423 8.25 28.10 0.95
C TYR A 423 7.40 27.61 2.11
N ARG A 424 6.12 27.94 2.10
CA ARG A 424 5.15 27.44 3.08
C ARG A 424 3.82 27.14 2.40
N ARG A 425 3.18 26.03 2.77
CA ARG A 425 1.84 25.66 2.27
C ARG A 425 0.73 26.37 3.06
N PRO A 426 -0.50 26.45 2.49
CA PRO A 426 -1.64 26.98 3.22
C PRO A 426 -1.85 26.23 4.54
N GLN A 427 -1.97 26.98 5.63
CA GLN A 427 -2.30 26.40 6.93
C GLN A 427 -3.81 26.26 7.10
N PRO A 428 -4.31 25.20 7.76
CA PRO A 428 -5.72 25.12 8.11
C PRO A 428 -6.10 26.30 9.03
N ALA A 429 -7.36 26.72 8.95
CA ALA A 429 -7.87 27.76 9.83
C ALA A 429 -7.63 27.37 11.31
N PRO A 430 -7.18 28.30 12.16
CA PRO A 430 -6.93 28.00 13.56
C PRO A 430 -8.21 27.53 14.24
N ALA A 431 -8.14 26.36 14.89
CA ALA A 431 -9.28 25.82 15.64
C ALA A 431 -9.47 26.48 17.02
N ALA A 432 -8.42 27.13 17.54
CA ALA A 432 -8.44 27.81 18.82
C ALA A 432 -8.95 29.26 18.69
N PRO A 433 -9.65 29.78 19.71
CA PRO A 433 -10.20 31.15 19.70
C PRO A 433 -9.12 32.26 19.70
N HIS A 434 -7.89 31.93 20.12
CA HIS A 434 -6.75 32.84 20.07
C HIS A 434 -5.74 32.34 19.03
N ALA A 435 -5.52 33.13 17.99
CA ALA A 435 -4.63 32.77 16.89
C ALA A 435 -3.90 33.99 16.33
N SER A 436 -2.70 33.76 15.83
CA SER A 436 -1.90 34.73 15.08
C SER A 436 -1.42 34.09 13.79
N ALA A 437 -1.50 34.83 12.68
CA ALA A 437 -0.98 34.42 11.39
C ALA A 437 -0.17 35.57 10.78
N TRP A 438 0.81 35.25 9.94
CA TRP A 438 1.50 36.28 9.18
C TRP A 438 0.66 36.69 7.97
N ARG A 439 0.83 37.91 7.50
CA ARG A 439 0.50 38.22 6.10
C ARG A 439 1.55 37.60 5.19
N ALA A 440 1.13 37.09 4.03
CA ALA A 440 2.02 36.45 3.06
C ALA A 440 3.21 37.35 2.65
N ASP A 441 2.97 38.65 2.44
CA ASP A 441 4.03 39.58 2.04
C ASP A 441 5.05 39.88 3.14
N ALA A 442 4.58 39.96 4.39
CA ALA A 442 5.42 40.16 5.57
C ALA A 442 6.21 38.90 5.92
N TRP A 443 5.56 37.72 5.83
CA TRP A 443 6.21 36.43 6.07
C TRP A 443 7.35 36.19 5.08
N THR A 444 7.12 36.41 3.78
CA THR A 444 8.15 36.22 2.76
C THR A 444 9.38 37.11 2.99
N ALA A 445 9.18 38.36 3.44
CA ALA A 445 10.27 39.25 3.82
C ALA A 445 11.01 38.73 5.08
N HIS A 446 10.26 38.42 6.13
CA HIS A 446 10.81 37.93 7.39
C HIS A 446 11.66 36.66 7.23
N VAL A 447 11.19 35.70 6.43
CA VAL A 447 11.93 34.44 6.19
C VAL A 447 13.20 34.70 5.38
N LEU A 448 13.17 35.58 4.39
CA LEU A 448 14.39 35.96 3.68
C LEU A 448 15.40 36.61 4.63
N ASP A 449 14.98 37.54 5.48
CA ASP A 449 15.88 38.19 6.44
C ASP A 449 16.46 37.20 7.45
N SER A 450 15.66 36.23 7.89
CA SER A 450 16.06 35.22 8.89
C SER A 450 16.98 34.14 8.31
N TYR A 451 16.93 33.88 7.00
CA TYR A 451 17.68 32.80 6.35
C TYR A 451 18.56 33.32 5.19
N PRO A 452 19.84 33.67 5.46
CA PRO A 452 20.78 34.29 4.50
C PRO A 452 21.11 33.46 3.24
N ALA A 453 20.91 32.14 3.25
CA ALA A 453 21.09 31.29 2.07
C ALA A 453 19.92 31.37 1.08
N ALA A 454 18.71 31.68 1.56
CA ALA A 454 17.51 31.72 0.72
C ALA A 454 17.62 32.83 -0.34
N ARG A 455 17.29 32.50 -1.58
CA ARG A 455 17.19 33.44 -2.71
C ARG A 455 15.74 33.77 -3.04
N VAL A 456 14.84 32.84 -2.71
CA VAL A 456 13.41 32.94 -2.95
C VAL A 456 12.65 32.52 -1.70
N ALA A 457 11.64 33.30 -1.32
CA ALA A 457 10.62 32.90 -0.36
C ALA A 457 9.24 32.89 -1.03
N ALA A 458 8.47 31.82 -0.86
CA ALA A 458 7.15 31.69 -1.48
C ALA A 458 6.06 31.24 -0.48
N ALA A 459 5.05 32.08 -0.29
CA ALA A 459 3.84 31.72 0.44
C ALA A 459 2.84 31.13 -0.55
N LEU A 460 2.60 29.81 -0.49
CA LEU A 460 1.62 29.16 -1.35
C LEU A 460 0.22 29.44 -0.78
N LEU A 461 -0.66 30.01 -1.60
CA LEU A 461 -1.99 30.47 -1.16
C LEU A 461 -3.06 29.42 -1.43
N ASP A 462 -2.95 28.71 -2.56
CA ASP A 462 -3.77 27.56 -2.93
C ASP A 462 -3.03 26.67 -3.95
N ALA A 463 -3.73 25.70 -4.55
CA ALA A 463 -3.15 24.74 -5.50
C ALA A 463 -2.64 25.38 -6.81
N GLY A 464 -3.03 26.61 -7.14
CA GLY A 464 -2.64 27.30 -8.38
C GLY A 464 -2.04 28.69 -8.15
N ARG A 465 -1.89 29.14 -6.90
CA ARG A 465 -1.38 30.46 -6.55
C ARG A 465 -0.33 30.45 -5.46
N GLY A 466 0.66 31.30 -5.60
CA GLY A 466 1.59 31.65 -4.53
C GLY A 466 2.05 33.10 -4.62
N LEU A 467 2.44 33.67 -3.49
CA LEU A 467 3.13 34.95 -3.43
C LEU A 467 4.63 34.69 -3.30
N LEU A 468 5.42 35.13 -4.28
CA LEU A 468 6.85 34.88 -4.38
C LEU A 468 7.63 36.18 -4.19
N ARG A 469 8.62 36.15 -3.30
CA ARG A 469 9.57 37.23 -3.08
C ARG A 469 10.99 36.77 -3.43
N LEU A 470 11.70 37.57 -4.23
CA LEU A 470 13.13 37.39 -4.45
C LEU A 470 13.94 38.19 -3.43
N ARG A 471 15.21 37.81 -3.25
CA ARG A 471 16.15 38.49 -2.36
C ARG A 471 16.38 39.97 -2.69
N ASP A 472 16.18 40.39 -3.93
CA ASP A 472 16.25 41.80 -4.36
C ASP A 472 15.05 42.65 -3.88
N GLY A 473 14.07 42.02 -3.22
CA GLY A 473 12.87 42.65 -2.69
C GLY A 473 11.67 42.61 -3.64
N SER A 474 11.85 42.21 -4.91
CA SER A 474 10.77 42.08 -5.88
C SER A 474 9.74 41.05 -5.40
N LEU A 475 8.47 41.33 -5.68
CA LEU A 475 7.33 40.55 -5.19
C LEU A 475 6.36 40.32 -6.35
N HIS A 476 5.98 39.06 -6.55
CA HIS A 476 5.13 38.64 -7.66
C HIS A 476 4.08 37.63 -7.20
N THR A 477 2.89 37.67 -7.80
CA THR A 477 1.93 36.57 -7.68
C THR A 477 2.26 35.54 -8.77
N LEU A 478 2.56 34.33 -8.34
CA LEU A 478 2.72 33.14 -9.17
C LEU A 478 1.34 32.53 -9.44
N ARG A 479 1.07 32.23 -10.72
CA ARG A 479 -0.13 31.52 -11.19
C ARG A 479 0.28 30.26 -11.94
N LEU A 480 -0.16 29.11 -11.44
CA LEU A 480 0.08 27.80 -12.03
C LEU A 480 -1.24 27.21 -12.52
N ALA A 481 -1.36 27.03 -13.84
CA ALA A 481 -2.56 26.45 -14.42
C ALA A 481 -2.51 24.91 -14.29
N PRO A 482 -3.66 24.26 -14.01
CA PRO A 482 -3.75 22.81 -14.06
C PRO A 482 -3.50 22.30 -15.49
N HIS A 483 -2.98 21.08 -15.58
CA HIS A 483 -2.84 20.35 -16.83
C HIS A 483 -4.10 19.52 -17.08
N THR A 484 -4.56 19.43 -18.33
CA THR A 484 -5.69 18.55 -18.69
C THR A 484 -5.15 17.28 -19.33
N HIS A 485 -5.40 16.13 -18.70
CA HIS A 485 -5.01 14.81 -19.21
C HIS A 485 -6.19 13.85 -19.15
N ASN A 486 -6.57 13.25 -20.28
CA ASN A 486 -7.71 12.33 -20.39
C ASN A 486 -9.01 12.86 -19.74
N GLY A 487 -9.31 14.16 -19.93
CA GLY A 487 -10.49 14.82 -19.37
C GLY A 487 -10.41 15.14 -17.87
N ARG A 488 -9.28 14.88 -17.21
CA ARG A 488 -9.04 15.22 -15.79
C ARG A 488 -8.18 16.47 -15.69
N LEU A 489 -8.48 17.29 -14.67
CA LEU A 489 -7.60 18.38 -14.25
C LEU A 489 -6.57 17.84 -13.26
N GLU A 490 -5.31 17.99 -13.59
CA GLU A 490 -4.17 17.61 -12.77
C GLU A 490 -3.47 18.88 -12.25
N TYR A 491 -3.20 18.90 -10.96
CA TYR A 491 -2.54 20.01 -10.28
C TYR A 491 -1.12 19.58 -9.89
N ALA A 492 -0.15 20.41 -10.25
CA ALA A 492 1.21 20.28 -9.76
C ALA A 492 1.36 20.95 -8.40
N ASP A 493 2.33 20.50 -7.61
CA ASP A 493 2.73 21.20 -6.38
C ASP A 493 3.38 22.55 -6.74
N PRO A 494 2.80 23.69 -6.30
CA PRO A 494 3.35 25.01 -6.64
C PRO A 494 4.80 25.22 -6.19
N ALA A 495 5.29 24.48 -5.19
CA ALA A 495 6.69 24.55 -4.78
C ALA A 495 7.67 24.11 -5.89
N ALA A 496 7.25 23.23 -6.81
CA ALA A 496 8.03 22.88 -8.00
C ALA A 496 8.16 24.07 -8.96
N ALA A 497 7.07 24.81 -9.17
CA ALA A 497 7.05 26.01 -10.01
C ALA A 497 7.87 27.16 -9.41
N VAL A 498 7.89 27.32 -8.09
CA VAL A 498 8.80 28.26 -7.40
C VAL A 498 10.26 27.89 -7.69
N SER A 499 10.59 26.61 -7.64
CA SER A 499 11.94 26.13 -8.01
C SER A 499 12.28 26.36 -9.48
N ALA A 500 11.32 26.20 -10.39
CA ALA A 500 11.49 26.52 -11.80
C ALA A 500 11.86 27.99 -12.02
N LEU A 501 11.17 28.91 -11.33
CA LEU A 501 11.48 30.34 -11.37
C LEU A 501 12.84 30.66 -10.78
N HIS A 502 13.21 30.01 -9.68
CA HIS A 502 14.54 30.18 -9.09
C HIS A 502 15.64 29.76 -10.07
N ALA A 503 15.49 28.62 -10.73
CA ALA A 503 16.44 28.14 -11.74
C ALA A 503 16.51 29.08 -12.95
N TRP A 504 15.36 29.52 -13.46
CA TRP A 504 15.29 30.51 -14.54
C TRP A 504 16.03 31.79 -14.19
N HIS A 505 15.71 32.37 -13.03
CA HIS A 505 16.31 33.60 -12.54
C HIS A 505 17.82 33.45 -12.33
N THR A 506 18.28 32.31 -11.81
CA THR A 506 19.71 32.03 -11.62
C THR A 506 20.47 32.03 -12.93
N LEU A 507 19.86 31.53 -14.01
CA LEU A 507 20.50 31.49 -15.34
C LEU A 507 20.43 32.84 -16.07
N HIS A 508 19.31 33.56 -15.99
CA HIS A 508 19.05 34.75 -16.81
C HIS A 508 19.23 36.08 -16.07
N GLY A 509 19.37 36.07 -14.74
CA GLY A 509 19.44 37.28 -13.91
C GLY A 509 18.13 38.06 -13.80
N ALA A 510 17.03 37.54 -14.35
CA ALA A 510 15.70 38.15 -14.30
C ALA A 510 14.61 37.08 -14.35
N LEU A 511 13.41 37.42 -13.88
CA LEU A 511 12.22 36.58 -14.03
C LEU A 511 11.70 36.60 -15.48
N PRO A 512 10.98 35.56 -15.93
CA PRO A 512 10.42 35.56 -17.29
C PRO A 512 9.42 36.71 -17.46
N ALA A 513 9.52 37.45 -18.56
CA ALA A 513 8.63 38.57 -18.88
C ALA A 513 7.20 38.15 -19.26
N GLY A 514 6.92 36.84 -19.33
CA GLY A 514 5.63 36.31 -19.73
C GLY A 514 5.44 34.88 -19.24
N ARG A 515 4.98 34.00 -20.14
CA ARG A 515 4.74 32.60 -19.83
C ARG A 515 6.04 31.82 -19.68
N LEU A 516 6.09 30.95 -18.68
CA LEU A 516 7.07 29.89 -18.53
C LEU A 516 6.36 28.55 -18.43
N ASP A 517 6.89 27.50 -19.05
CA ASP A 517 6.38 26.14 -18.83
C ASP A 517 7.25 25.41 -17.79
N CYS A 518 6.63 24.97 -16.70
CA CYS A 518 7.27 24.09 -15.72
C CYS A 518 7.00 22.64 -16.11
N LEU A 519 8.05 21.91 -16.49
CA LEU A 519 7.93 20.52 -16.93
C LEU A 519 8.20 19.58 -15.75
N LEU A 520 7.21 18.74 -15.41
CA LEU A 520 7.31 17.68 -14.40
C LEU A 520 7.04 16.36 -15.09
N GLY A 521 8.07 15.53 -15.26
CA GLY A 521 8.01 14.37 -16.15
C GLY A 521 7.61 14.76 -17.58
N GLU A 522 6.58 14.09 -18.09
CA GLU A 522 6.03 14.34 -19.44
C GLU A 522 5.01 15.49 -19.49
N HIS A 523 4.68 16.12 -18.34
CA HIS A 523 3.62 17.11 -18.25
C HIS A 523 4.17 18.54 -18.18
N ALA A 524 3.56 19.44 -18.93
CA ALA A 524 3.85 20.86 -18.90
C ALA A 524 2.75 21.63 -18.15
N PHE A 525 3.16 22.32 -17.09
CA PHE A 525 2.30 23.20 -16.30
C PHE A 525 2.62 24.65 -16.62
N ARG A 526 1.60 25.39 -17.07
CA ARG A 526 1.76 26.79 -17.47
C ARG A 526 1.92 27.66 -16.24
N LEU A 527 3.03 28.37 -16.18
CA LEU A 527 3.38 29.30 -15.13
C LEU A 527 3.36 30.74 -15.68
N THR A 528 2.75 31.64 -14.92
CA THR A 528 2.73 33.09 -15.20
C THR A 528 2.99 33.87 -13.92
N LEU A 529 3.56 35.07 -14.08
CA LEU A 529 3.83 36.00 -12.99
C LEU A 529 3.02 37.28 -13.21
N GLU A 530 2.38 37.73 -12.13
CA GLU A 530 1.52 38.91 -12.12
C GLU A 530 1.96 39.88 -11.03
N GLN A 531 1.48 41.13 -11.11
CA GLN A 531 1.63 42.08 -10.01
C GLN A 531 0.79 41.64 -8.81
N PRO A 532 1.35 41.60 -7.58
CA PRO A 532 0.61 41.12 -6.43
C PRO A 532 -0.56 42.02 -6.06
N THR A 533 -1.74 41.42 -5.95
CA THR A 533 -2.94 42.12 -5.46
C THR A 533 -2.85 42.41 -3.96
N ALA A 534 -3.63 43.37 -3.48
CA ALA A 534 -3.73 43.63 -2.03
C ALA A 534 -4.21 42.40 -1.26
N HIS A 535 -5.08 41.58 -1.87
CA HIS A 535 -5.58 40.35 -1.29
C HIS A 535 -4.48 39.29 -1.16
N ASP A 536 -3.69 39.05 -2.21
CA ASP A 536 -2.57 38.09 -2.16
C ASP A 536 -1.54 38.49 -1.10
N ARG A 537 -1.22 39.79 -1.01
CA ARG A 537 -0.29 40.33 0.00
C ARG A 537 -0.78 40.12 1.42
N ALA A 538 -2.07 40.38 1.67
CA ALA A 538 -2.67 40.30 2.99
C ALA A 538 -3.13 38.89 3.40
N HIS A 539 -2.99 37.89 2.52
CA HIS A 539 -3.44 36.53 2.79
C HIS A 539 -2.75 35.97 4.05
N PRO A 540 -3.50 35.38 5.00
CA PRO A 540 -2.93 34.81 6.21
C PRO A 540 -2.16 33.52 5.91
N VAL A 541 -0.94 33.37 6.46
CA VAL A 541 -0.03 32.21 6.29
C VAL A 541 0.82 31.89 7.52
#